data_AF-A0A7X9HV65-F1
#
_entry.id   AF-A0A7X9HV65-F1
#
_cell.length_a   1.000
_cell.length_b   1.000
_cell.length_c   1.000
_cell.angle_alpha   90.00
_cell.angle_beta   90.00
_cell.angle_gamma   90.00
#
_symmetry.space_group_name_H-M   'P 1'
#
loop_
_entity.id
_entity.type
_entity.pdbx_description
1 polymer ?
#
loop_
_entity_poly.entity_id
_entity_poly.type
_entity_poly.pdbx_seq_one_letter_code
_entity_poly.pdbx_strand_id
1 'polypeptide(L)' 'VIVANHGGMKVLGVSCITNMAAGVFNKPLNHAEVVEIANQAASRFVKLVKKVIEDL' A
#
# COMPACT_ATOMS: atom_id res chain seq x y z
N VAL A 1 -2.94 -9.51 9.41
CA VAL A 1 -2.23 -9.04 10.64
C VAL A 1 -2.67 -9.83 11.88
N ILE A 2 -3.97 -9.85 12.23
CA ILE A 2 -4.47 -10.50 13.46
C ILE A 2 -4.02 -11.96 13.59
N VAL A 3 -4.26 -12.80 12.57
CA VAL A 3 -3.87 -14.22 12.60
C VAL A 3 -2.35 -14.42 12.65
N ALA A 4 -1.59 -13.64 11.86
CA ALA A 4 -0.13 -13.72 11.86
C ALA A 4 0.47 -13.36 13.23
N ASN A 5 -0.07 -12.32 13.88
CA ASN A 5 0.35 -11.91 15.22
C ASN A 5 -0.04 -12.96 16.27
N HIS A 6 -1.25 -13.52 16.18
CA HIS A 6 -1.67 -14.62 17.04
C HIS A 6 -0.74 -15.85 16.91
N GLY A 7 -0.23 -16.11 15.71
CA GLY A 7 0.77 -17.16 15.45
C GLY A 7 2.21 -16.80 15.83
N GLY A 8 2.45 -15.67 16.51
CA GLY A 8 3.79 -15.25 16.96
C GLY A 8 4.70 -14.69 15.87
N MET A 9 4.17 -14.37 14.67
CA MET A 9 4.96 -13.78 13.59
C MET A 9 5.15 -12.27 13.79
N LYS A 10 6.35 -11.76 13.50
CA LYS A 10 6.57 -10.32 13.32
C LYS A 10 5.97 -9.88 11.99
N VAL A 11 5.23 -8.76 11.99
CA VAL A 11 4.49 -8.28 10.80
C VAL A 11 4.94 -6.88 10.44
N LEU A 12 5.22 -6.66 9.15
CA LEU A 12 5.40 -5.34 8.55
C LEU A 12 4.27 -5.10 7.54
N GLY A 13 3.58 -3.97 7.66
CA GLY A 13 2.53 -3.55 6.72
C GLY A 13 2.97 -2.32 5.92
N VAL A 14 2.67 -2.30 4.62
CA VAL A 14 2.95 -1.16 3.74
C VAL A 14 1.69 -0.84 2.93
N SER A 15 1.26 0.41 2.97
CA SER A 15 0.10 0.89 2.21
C SER A 15 0.55 1.82 1.09
N CYS A 16 0.11 1.56 -0.14
CA CYS A 16 0.25 2.49 -1.25
C CYS A 16 -0.96 3.46 -1.24
N ILE A 17 -0.70 4.76 -1.06
CA ILE A 17 -1.77 5.76 -1.00
C ILE A 17 -2.13 6.16 -2.43
N THR A 18 -3.32 5.76 -2.87
CA THR A 18 -3.80 5.95 -4.25
C THR A 18 -4.81 7.08 -4.41
N ASN A 19 -5.39 7.55 -3.31
CA ASN A 19 -6.39 8.61 -3.29
C ASN A 19 -6.46 9.25 -1.90
N MET A 20 -7.04 10.44 -1.84
CA MET A 20 -7.42 11.04 -0.56
C MET A 20 -8.66 10.35 0.03
N ALA A 21 -8.82 10.44 1.34
CA ALA A 21 -10.01 9.93 2.01
C ALA A 21 -11.29 10.60 1.46
N ALA A 22 -12.41 9.86 1.49
CA ALA A 22 -13.70 10.39 1.06
C ALA A 22 -14.05 11.66 1.86
N GLY A 23 -14.56 12.68 1.16
CA GLY A 23 -14.94 13.97 1.75
C GLY A 23 -13.80 14.99 1.92
N VAL A 24 -12.53 14.62 1.67
CA VAL A 24 -11.42 15.59 1.63
C VAL A 24 -11.48 16.45 0.37
N PHE A 25 -11.88 15.85 -0.74
CA PHE A 25 -12.22 16.56 -1.97
C PHE A 25 -13.69 16.35 -2.31
N ASN A 26 -14.29 17.35 -2.95
CA ASN A 26 -15.68 17.31 -3.41
C ASN A 26 -15.82 16.50 -4.72
N LYS A 27 -15.13 15.36 -4.80
CA LYS A 27 -15.08 14.43 -5.94
C LYS A 27 -15.35 13.01 -5.42
N PRO A 28 -16.22 12.22 -6.07
CA PRO A 28 -16.43 10.82 -5.70
C PRO A 28 -15.16 9.99 -5.94
N LEU A 29 -14.97 8.94 -5.15
CA LEU A 29 -13.88 7.99 -5.36
C LEU A 29 -14.11 7.18 -6.64
N ASN A 30 -13.06 6.99 -7.43
CA ASN A 30 -13.10 6.23 -8.66
C ASN A 30 -12.06 5.10 -8.63
N HIS A 31 -12.49 3.86 -8.87
CA HIS A 31 -11.60 2.71 -8.91
C HIS A 31 -10.55 2.79 -10.02
N ALA A 32 -10.88 3.35 -11.18
CA ALA A 32 -9.92 3.50 -12.28
C ALA A 32 -8.75 4.41 -11.90
N GLU A 33 -9.03 5.51 -11.18
CA GLU A 33 -8.02 6.43 -10.65
C GLU A 33 -7.12 5.74 -9.61
N VAL A 34 -7.72 4.92 -8.74
CA VAL A 34 -6.95 4.12 -7.77
C VAL A 34 -5.95 3.19 -8.47
N VAL A 35 -6.37 2.48 -9.51
CA VAL A 35 -5.51 1.58 -10.29
C VAL A 35 -4.42 2.35 -11.03
N GLU A 36 -4.75 3.49 -11.63
CA GLU A 36 -3.79 4.34 -12.32
C GLU A 36 -2.66 4.79 -11.40
N ILE A 37 -3.01 5.35 -10.23
CA ILE A 37 -2.01 5.83 -9.27
C ILE A 37 -1.20 4.67 -8.68
N ALA A 38 -1.82 3.51 -8.44
CA ALA A 38 -1.11 2.31 -8.00
C ALA A 38 -0.07 1.86 -9.02
N ASN A 39 -0.43 1.87 -10.32
CA ASN A 39 0.47 1.50 -11.41
C ASN A 39 1.65 2.47 -11.53
N GLN A 40 1.41 3.77 -11.35
CA GLN A 40 2.49 4.78 -11.32
C GLN A 40 3.47 4.52 -10.16
N ALA A 41 2.99 4.02 -9.03
CA ALA A 41 3.81 3.70 -7.86
C ALA A 41 4.50 2.33 -7.93
N ALA A 42 4.10 1.44 -8.84
CA ALA A 42 4.48 0.02 -8.84
C ALA A 42 6.00 -0.21 -8.83
N SER A 43 6.75 0.46 -9.71
CA SER A 43 8.21 0.32 -9.79
C SER A 43 8.91 0.72 -8.48
N ARG A 44 8.48 1.83 -7.88
CA ARG A 44 9.01 2.30 -6.58
C ARG A 44 8.66 1.34 -5.46
N PHE A 45 7.44 0.81 -5.46
CA PHE A 45 6.98 -0.14 -4.45
C PHE A 45 7.77 -1.45 -4.50
N VAL A 46 7.98 -2.01 -5.70
CA VAL A 46 8.80 -3.22 -5.89
C VAL A 46 10.23 -3.00 -5.39
N LYS A 47 10.83 -1.85 -5.72
CA LYS A 47 12.19 -1.51 -5.27
C LYS A 47 12.26 -1.41 -3.74
N LEU A 48 11.26 -0.80 -3.10
CA LEU A 48 11.16 -0.70 -1.65
C LEU A 48 11.08 -2.08 -1.00
N VAL A 49 10.16 -2.93 -1.46
CA VAL A 49 9.96 -4.28 -0.87
C VAL A 49 11.22 -5.13 -1.01
N LYS A 50 11.87 -5.11 -2.18
CA LYS A 50 13.14 -5.84 -2.39
C LYS A 50 14.21 -5.41 -1.40
N LYS A 51 14.41 -4.10 -1.26
CA LYS A 51 15.42 -3.55 -0.35
C LYS A 51 15.11 -3.89 1.11
N VAL A 52 13.83 -3.80 1.51
CA VAL A 52 13.41 -4.17 2.88
C VAL A 52 13.70 -5.65 3.14
N ILE A 53 13.50 -6.54 2.17
CA ILE A 53 13.82 -7.97 2.33
C ILE A 53 15.34 -8.19 2.39
N GLU A 54 16.13 -7.45 1.62
CA GLU A 54 17.60 -7.52 1.67
C GLU A 54 18.17 -7.05 3.02
N ASP A 55 17.52 -6.09 3.67
CA ASP A 55 17.95 -5.49 4.95
C ASP A 55 17.43 -6.23 6.20
N LEU A 56 16.66 -7.32 6.04
CA LEU A 56 16.07 -8.14 7.13
C LEU A 56 16.83 -9.45 7.36
#